data_AF-A0A251XWE9-F1
#
_entry.id   AF-A0A251XWE9-F1
#
_cell.length_a   1.000
_cell.length_b   1.000
_cell.length_c   1.000
_cell.angle_alpha   90.00
_cell.angle_beta   90.00
_cell.angle_gamma   90.00
#
_symmetry.space_group_name_H-M   'P 1'
#
loop_
_entity.id
_entity.type
_entity.pdbx_description
1 polymer ?
#
loop_
_entity_poly.entity_id
_entity_poly.type
_entity_poly.pdbx_seq_one_letter_code
_entity_poly.pdbx_strand_id
1 'polypeptide(L)'
;MYPTLQQLVDEDLIVADESGAKSVYSLTDAGRAHVEENRASIDAAWAATTDRSEGEDAFQTSLMKLMGVVKPLMHDATDAQRQAAAAKLDETRRALYAILAD
;
A
#
# COMPACT_ATOMS: atom_id res chain seq x y z
N MET A 1 -7.06 14.75 -12.25
CA MET A 1 -7.65 15.43 -11.08
C MET A 1 -7.26 14.65 -9.84
N TYR A 2 -6.91 15.35 -8.76
CA TYR A 2 -6.55 14.77 -7.47
C TYR A 2 -7.79 14.83 -6.56
N PRO A 3 -8.72 13.86 -6.63
CA PRO A 3 -10.04 13.96 -5.98
C PRO A 3 -9.93 14.21 -4.47
N THR A 4 -8.92 13.62 -3.83
CA THR A 4 -8.65 13.85 -2.41
C THR A 4 -8.17 15.27 -2.10
N LEU A 5 -7.32 15.86 -2.95
CA LEU A 5 -6.88 17.26 -2.76
C LEU A 5 -8.03 18.25 -3.00
N GLN A 6 -8.88 17.98 -4.00
CA GLN A 6 -10.05 18.82 -4.25
C GLN A 6 -11.02 18.78 -3.06
N GLN A 7 -11.27 17.60 -2.50
CA GLN A 7 -12.09 17.47 -1.30
C GLN A 7 -11.56 18.31 -0.12
N LEU A 8 -10.24 18.30 0.12
CA LEU A 8 -9.63 19.09 1.20
C LEU A 8 -9.71 20.61 0.95
N VAL A 9 -9.74 21.04 -0.32
CA VAL A 9 -10.01 22.45 -0.69
C VAL A 9 -11.48 22.79 -0.42
N ASP A 10 -12.40 21.90 -0.81
CA ASP A 10 -13.84 22.11 -0.62
C ASP A 10 -14.22 22.14 0.88
N GLU A 11 -13.45 21.46 1.74
CA GLU A 11 -13.57 21.48 3.20
C GLU A 11 -12.79 22.64 3.87
N ASP A 12 -12.18 23.54 3.10
CA ASP A 12 -11.36 24.68 3.56
C ASP A 12 -10.15 24.29 4.44
N LEU A 13 -9.65 23.05 4.29
CA LEU A 13 -8.49 22.55 5.05
C LEU A 13 -7.17 22.90 4.36
N ILE A 14 -7.17 23.00 3.03
CA ILE A 14 -5.99 23.40 2.25
C ILE A 14 -6.36 24.47 1.22
N VAL A 15 -5.37 25.27 0.84
CA VAL A 15 -5.46 26.23 -0.27
C VAL A 15 -4.45 25.87 -1.36
N ALA A 16 -4.88 25.99 -2.61
CA ALA A 16 -4.04 25.81 -3.78
C ALA A 16 -3.48 27.17 -4.27
N ASP A 17 -2.18 27.24 -4.49
CA ASP A 17 -1.52 28.29 -5.25
C ASP A 17 -1.20 27.75 -6.65
N GLU A 18 -1.96 28.24 -7.63
CA GLU A 18 -1.84 27.88 -9.04
C GLU A 18 -1.00 28.89 -9.85
N SER A 19 -0.30 29.82 -9.19
CA SER A 19 0.50 30.85 -9.87
C SER A 19 1.72 30.30 -10.62
N GLY A 20 2.13 29.06 -10.35
CA GLY A 20 3.27 28.38 -10.97
C GLY A 20 2.91 27.29 -11.98
N ALA A 21 3.93 26.68 -12.59
CA ALA A 21 3.78 25.54 -13.50
C ALA A 21 3.26 24.25 -12.81
N LYS A 22 3.18 24.25 -11.48
CA LYS A 22 2.65 23.18 -10.64
C LYS A 22 1.84 23.81 -9.50
N SER A 23 0.67 23.24 -9.22
CA SER A 23 -0.14 23.62 -8.05
C SER A 23 0.63 23.29 -6.77
N VAL A 24 0.82 24.30 -5.92
CA VAL A 24 1.37 24.15 -4.56
C VAL A 24 0.21 24.22 -3.59
N TYR A 25 0.19 23.35 -2.58
CA TYR A 25 -0.87 23.33 -1.57
C TYR A 25 -0.29 23.68 -0.20
N SER A 26 -1.05 24.44 0.57
CA SER A 26 -0.70 24.78 1.95
C SER A 26 -1.92 24.66 2.87
N LEU A 27 -1.68 24.38 4.14
CA LEU A 27 -2.75 24.32 5.14
C LEU A 27 -3.31 25.73 5.41
N THR A 28 -4.62 25.82 5.50
CA THR A 28 -5.31 26.98 6.07
C THR A 28 -5.15 26.98 7.60
N ASP A 29 -5.66 28.01 8.29
CA ASP A 29 -5.74 27.99 9.74
C ASP A 29 -6.65 26.87 10.26
N ALA A 30 -7.79 26.63 9.58
CA ALA A 30 -8.69 25.52 9.88
C ALA A 30 -8.01 24.16 9.67
N GLY A 31 -7.24 24.01 8.59
CA GLY A 31 -6.43 22.83 8.33
C GLY A 31 -5.38 22.57 9.42
N ARG A 32 -4.70 23.62 9.91
CA ARG A 32 -3.78 23.49 11.05
C ARG A 32 -4.49 23.03 12.32
N ALA A 33 -5.63 23.64 12.67
CA ALA A 33 -6.41 23.25 13.84
C ALA A 33 -6.88 21.78 13.73
N HIS A 34 -7.38 21.39 12.56
CA HIS A 34 -7.81 20.01 12.28
C HIS A 34 -6.67 19.01 12.47
N VAL A 35 -5.45 19.33 12.01
CA VAL A 35 -4.27 18.47 12.21
C VAL A 35 -3.93 18.35 13.69
N GLU A 36 -3.99 19.44 14.46
CA GLU A 36 -3.72 19.40 15.90
C GLU A 36 -4.76 18.57 16.66
N GLU A 37 -6.05 18.75 16.36
CA GLU A 37 -7.16 18.01 16.97
C GLU A 37 -7.09 16.50 16.66
N ASN A 38 -6.61 16.15 15.46
CA ASN A 38 -6.51 14.77 14.98
C ASN A 38 -5.09 14.21 15.02
N ARG A 39 -4.14 14.89 15.69
CA ARG A 39 -2.72 14.56 15.65
C ARG A 39 -2.45 13.10 15.98
N ALA A 40 -3.04 12.57 17.04
CA ALA A 40 -2.86 11.17 17.43
C ALA A 40 -3.31 10.17 16.35
N SER A 41 -4.41 10.47 15.64
CA SER A 41 -4.90 9.61 14.55
C SER A 41 -4.02 9.71 13.31
N ILE A 42 -3.57 10.92 12.96
CA ILE A 42 -2.67 11.17 11.83
C ILE A 42 -1.32 10.52 12.08
N ASP A 43 -0.76 10.69 13.28
CA ASP A 43 0.50 10.07 13.70
C ASP A 43 0.38 8.54 13.70
N ALA A 44 -0.73 7.98 14.17
CA ALA A 44 -0.97 6.53 14.12
C ALA A 44 -1.05 6.00 12.68
N ALA A 45 -1.70 6.72 11.77
CA ALA A 45 -1.76 6.33 10.35
C ALA A 45 -0.37 6.40 9.68
N TRP A 46 0.43 7.41 10.01
CA TRP A 46 1.80 7.53 9.52
C TRP A 46 2.71 6.45 10.11
N ALA A 47 2.61 6.19 11.41
CA ALA A 47 3.31 5.10 12.09
C ALA A 47 2.96 3.75 11.49
N ALA A 48 1.68 3.43 11.23
CA ALA A 48 1.28 2.18 10.56
C ALA A 48 1.88 2.00 9.16
N THR A 49 2.29 3.10 8.51
CA THR A 49 2.99 3.07 7.22
C THR A 49 4.51 2.91 7.38
N THR A 50 5.07 3.29 8.54
CA THR A 50 6.52 3.39 8.80
C THR A 50 7.03 2.30 9.77
N ASP A 51 6.14 1.64 10.50
CA ASP A 51 6.45 0.59 11.50
C ASP A 51 6.62 -0.80 10.84
N ARG A 52 6.66 -0.84 9.51
CA ARG A 52 7.02 -2.05 8.79
C ARG A 52 8.54 -2.14 8.71
N SER A 53 9.10 -3.23 9.20
CA SER A 53 10.54 -3.48 9.04
C SER A 53 10.88 -3.62 7.55
N GLU A 54 12.12 -3.29 7.17
CA GLU A 54 12.61 -3.52 5.79
C GLU A 54 12.40 -4.98 5.34
N GLY A 55 12.48 -5.93 6.28
CA GLY A 55 12.19 -7.34 6.04
C GLY A 55 10.73 -7.62 5.72
N GLU A 56 9.79 -6.99 6.43
CA GLU A 56 8.36 -7.13 6.18
C GLU A 56 7.94 -6.46 4.85
N ASP A 57 8.52 -5.32 4.50
CA ASP A 57 8.30 -4.67 3.20
C ASP A 57 8.83 -5.52 2.04
N ALA A 58 10.02 -6.09 2.18
CA ALA A 58 10.61 -7.00 1.19
C ALA A 58 9.80 -8.29 1.05
N PHE A 59 9.31 -8.84 2.16
CA PHE A 59 8.43 -10.01 2.18
C PHE A 59 7.10 -9.72 1.47
N GLN A 60 6.45 -8.60 1.81
CA GLN A 60 5.19 -8.21 1.20
C GLN A 60 5.33 -7.93 -0.30
N THR A 61 6.42 -7.27 -0.71
CA THR A 61 6.74 -7.08 -2.14
C THR A 61 6.89 -8.41 -2.87
N SER A 62 7.56 -9.39 -2.25
CA SER A 62 7.74 -10.73 -2.83
C SER A 62 6.41 -11.49 -2.93
N LEU A 63 5.54 -11.37 -1.93
CA LEU A 63 4.20 -11.95 -1.93
C LEU A 63 3.33 -11.36 -3.06
N MET A 64 3.37 -10.05 -3.26
CA MET A 64 2.62 -9.39 -4.33
C MET A 64 3.07 -9.85 -5.72
N LYS A 65 4.38 -10.03 -5.94
CA LYS A 65 4.91 -10.59 -7.18
C LYS A 65 4.40 -12.02 -7.43
N LEU A 66 4.36 -12.87 -6.40
CA LEU A 66 3.81 -14.22 -6.50
C LEU A 66 2.32 -14.20 -6.88
N MET A 67 1.52 -13.38 -6.19
CA MET A 67 0.08 -13.24 -6.49
C MET A 67 -0.18 -12.77 -7.92
N GLY A 68 0.69 -11.92 -8.47
CA GLY A 68 0.64 -11.48 -9.86
C GLY A 68 0.77 -12.63 -10.88
N VAL A 69 1.51 -13.69 -10.54
CA VAL A 69 1.70 -14.87 -11.42
C VAL A 69 0.62 -15.94 -11.16
N VAL A 70 0.13 -16.06 -9.93
CA VAL A 70 -0.96 -17.00 -9.58
C VAL A 70 -2.26 -16.64 -10.31
N LYS A 71 -2.57 -15.36 -10.47
CA LYS A 71 -3.81 -14.92 -11.13
C LYS A 71 -3.95 -15.44 -12.58
N PRO A 72 -2.95 -15.30 -13.48
CA PRO A 72 -2.97 -15.95 -14.80
C PRO A 72 -3.05 -17.47 -14.74
N LEU A 73 -2.40 -18.12 -13.76
CA LEU A 73 -2.45 -19.58 -13.61
C LEU A 73 -3.87 -20.09 -13.29
N MET A 74 -4.71 -19.26 -12.67
CA MET A 74 -6.11 -19.60 -12.41
C MET A 74 -7.00 -19.42 -13.64
N HIS A 75 -6.78 -18.38 -14.45
CA HIS A 75 -7.68 -18.02 -15.54
C HIS A 75 -7.25 -18.56 -16.92
N ASP A 76 -5.95 -18.58 -17.21
CA ASP A 76 -5.43 -18.72 -18.59
C ASP A 76 -4.51 -19.95 -18.78
N ALA A 77 -4.31 -20.77 -17.74
CA ALA A 77 -3.43 -21.93 -17.81
C ALA A 77 -4.12 -23.20 -18.32
N THR A 78 -3.31 -24.12 -18.84
CA THR A 78 -3.68 -25.52 -19.10
C THR A 78 -3.70 -26.34 -17.80
N ASP A 79 -4.32 -27.52 -17.81
CA ASP A 79 -4.35 -28.40 -16.64
C ASP A 79 -2.96 -28.88 -16.22
N ALA A 80 -2.09 -29.18 -17.18
CA ALA A 80 -0.70 -29.53 -16.92
C ALA A 80 0.07 -28.39 -16.22
N GLN A 81 -0.15 -27.14 -16.65
CA GLN A 81 0.43 -25.96 -16.00
C GLN A 81 -0.13 -25.74 -14.59
N ARG A 82 -1.44 -25.95 -14.37
CA ARG A 82 -2.05 -25.89 -13.04
C ARG A 82 -1.47 -26.94 -12.10
N GLN A 83 -1.28 -28.17 -12.57
CA GLN A 83 -0.71 -29.25 -11.76
C GLN A 83 0.75 -28.98 -11.38
N ALA A 84 1.55 -28.49 -12.33
CA ALA A 84 2.94 -28.09 -12.07
C ALA A 84 3.02 -26.92 -11.08
N ALA A 85 2.15 -25.90 -11.23
CA ALA A 85 2.07 -24.78 -10.32
C ALA A 85 1.66 -25.20 -8.90
N ALA A 86 0.67 -26.09 -8.77
CA ALA A 86 0.25 -26.63 -7.48
C ALA A 86 1.41 -27.34 -6.75
N ALA A 87 2.19 -28.16 -7.46
CA ALA A 87 3.36 -28.81 -6.89
C ALA A 87 4.40 -27.79 -6.37
N LYS A 88 4.64 -26.70 -7.11
CA LYS A 88 5.56 -25.63 -6.68
C LYS A 88 5.04 -24.83 -5.49
N LEU A 89 3.75 -24.51 -5.44
CA LEU A 89 3.16 -23.85 -4.28
C LEU A 89 3.27 -24.71 -3.02
N ASP A 90 3.09 -26.03 -3.15
CA ASP A 90 3.24 -26.96 -2.03
C ASP A 90 4.68 -27.06 -1.53
N GLU A 91 5.66 -27.05 -2.45
CA GLU A 91 7.08 -26.96 -2.13
C GLU A 91 7.39 -25.67 -1.37
N THR A 92 6.94 -24.51 -1.89
CA THR A 92 7.11 -23.21 -1.22
C THR A 92 6.47 -23.20 0.16
N ARG A 93 5.25 -23.72 0.30
CA ARG A 93 4.56 -23.80 1.60
C ARG A 93 5.38 -24.58 2.62
N ARG A 94 5.94 -25.74 2.25
CA ARG A 94 6.79 -26.53 3.15
C ARG A 94 8.07 -25.79 3.52
N ALA A 95 8.71 -25.12 2.55
CA ALA A 95 9.92 -24.33 2.81
C ALA A 95 9.65 -23.18 3.79
N LEU A 96 8.53 -22.46 3.63
CA LEU A 96 8.15 -21.40 4.56
C LEU A 96 7.87 -21.92 5.97
N TYR A 97 7.22 -23.09 6.10
CA TYR A 97 7.03 -23.73 7.40
C TYR A 97 8.36 -24.15 8.05
N ALA A 98 9.33 -24.60 7.27
CA ALA A 98 10.66 -24.93 7.79
C ALA A 98 11.36 -23.70 8.38
N ILE A 99 11.27 -22.54 7.70
CA ILE A 99 11.81 -21.26 8.22
C ILE A 99 11.18 -20.87 9.55
N LEU A 100 9.88 -21.13 9.75
CA LEU A 100 9.19 -20.84 11.01
C LEU A 100 9.53 -21.82 12.14
N ALA A 101 10.14 -22.95 11.81
CA ALA A 101 10.53 -23.99 12.77
C ALA A 101 11.99 -23.86 13.24
N ASP A 102 12.81 -23.06 12.54
CA ASP A 102 14.19 -22.71 12.89
C ASP A 102 14.25 -21.45 13.79
#